data_AF-A0A854QHB0-F1
#
_entry.id   AF-A0A854QHB0-F1
#
_cell.length_a   1.000
_cell.length_b   1.000
_cell.length_c   1.000
_cell.angle_alpha   90.00
_cell.angle_beta   90.00
_cell.angle_gamma   90.00
#
_symmetry.space_group_name_H-M   'P 1'
#
loop_
_entity.id
_entity.type
_entity.pdbx_description
1 polymer ?
#
loop_
_entity_poly.entity_id
_entity_poly.type
_entity_poly.pdbx_seq_one_letter_code
_entity_poly.pdbx_strand_id
1 'polypeptide(L)'
;MRHFYLLIALFTLFAAAMAFPMISYQVEQAAAVRAARALDSENNSALTNSERIARGLPVKQPTRFYDASRTRVLNSRASALRKREDI
;
A
#
# COMPACT_ATOMS: atom_id res chain seq x y z
N MET A 1 14.97 -54.18 9.28
CA MET A 1 13.92 -53.17 9.54
C MET A 1 14.40 -51.97 10.35
N ARG A 2 15.15 -52.12 11.46
CA ARG A 2 15.58 -51.00 12.33
C ARG A 2 16.37 -49.88 11.61
N HIS A 3 17.21 -50.24 10.63
CA HIS A 3 18.03 -49.28 9.89
C HIS A 3 17.26 -48.50 8.80
N PHE A 4 16.09 -48.98 8.40
CA PHE A 4 15.27 -48.32 7.38
C PHE A 4 14.65 -47.02 7.89
N TYR A 5 14.21 -47.01 9.16
CA TYR A 5 13.70 -45.81 9.82
C TYR A 5 14.79 -44.74 10.01
N LEU A 6 16.04 -45.15 10.25
CA LEU A 6 17.17 -44.22 10.33
C LEU A 6 17.44 -43.54 8.99
N LEU A 7 17.37 -44.28 7.88
CA LEU A 7 17.55 -43.71 6.54
C LEU A 7 16.43 -42.73 6.17
N ILE A 8 15.18 -43.05 6.51
CA ILE A 8 14.04 -42.14 6.29
C ILE A 8 14.21 -40.86 7.12
N ALA A 9 14.54 -40.98 8.41
CA ALA A 9 14.74 -39.82 9.28
C ALA A 9 15.85 -38.89 8.75
N LEU A 10 16.96 -39.47 8.32
CA LEU A 10 18.11 -38.71 7.81
C LEU A 10 17.78 -38.03 6.48
N PHE A 11 17.05 -38.70 5.59
CA PHE A 11 16.57 -38.11 4.33
C PHE A 11 15.59 -36.96 4.58
N THR A 12 14.64 -37.11 5.52
CA THR A 12 13.69 -36.05 5.85
C THR A 12 14.37 -34.83 6.48
N LEU A 13 15.36 -35.05 7.35
CA LEU A 13 16.15 -33.97 7.96
C LEU A 13 16.96 -33.21 6.89
N PHE A 14 17.60 -33.93 5.97
CA PHE A 14 18.37 -33.34 4.88
C PHE A 14 17.48 -32.53 3.93
N ALA A 15 16.32 -33.07 3.54
CA ALA A 15 15.37 -32.38 2.68
C ALA A 15 14.82 -31.10 3.36
N ALA A 16 14.51 -31.16 4.66
CA ALA A 16 14.08 -29.98 5.41
C ALA A 16 15.20 -28.92 5.49
N ALA A 17 16.44 -29.32 5.79
CA ALA A 17 17.57 -28.41 5.88
C ALA A 17 17.89 -27.69 4.56
N MET A 18 17.66 -28.34 3.41
CA MET A 18 17.86 -27.74 2.08
C MET A 18 16.68 -26.87 1.63
N ALA A 19 15.45 -27.17 2.07
CA ALA A 19 14.26 -26.40 1.70
C ALA A 19 14.08 -25.11 2.52
N PHE A 20 14.47 -25.11 3.79
CA PHE A 20 14.37 -23.95 4.67
C PHE A 20 15.11 -22.68 4.20
N PRO A 21 16.38 -22.73 3.74
CA PRO A 21 17.09 -21.52 3.32
C PRO A 21 16.42 -20.84 2.11
N MET A 22 15.90 -21.62 1.16
CA MET A 22 15.23 -21.05 -0.02
C MET A 22 14.01 -20.19 0.33
N ILE A 23 13.24 -20.57 1.35
CA ILE A 23 12.04 -19.83 1.75
C ILE A 23 12.42 -18.54 2.48
N SER A 24 13.41 -18.58 3.37
CA SER A 24 13.85 -17.38 4.10
C SER A 24 14.47 -16.33 3.17
N TYR A 25 15.29 -16.75 2.21
CA TYR A 25 15.89 -15.82 1.24
C TYR A 25 14.85 -15.16 0.33
N GLN A 26 13.80 -15.87 -0.06
CA GLN A 26 12.74 -15.30 -0.90
C GLN A 26 11.87 -14.29 -0.14
N VAL A 27 11.56 -14.55 1.13
CA VAL A 27 10.78 -13.63 1.97
C VAL A 27 11.57 -12.34 2.26
N GLU A 28 12.85 -12.47 2.55
CA GLU A 28 13.73 -11.32 2.81
C GLU A 28 13.91 -10.44 1.56
N GLN A 29 14.15 -11.05 0.40
CA GLN A 29 14.23 -10.31 -0.87
C GLN A 29 12.90 -9.65 -1.25
N ALA A 30 11.76 -10.33 -1.03
CA ALA A 30 10.45 -9.74 -1.30
C ALA A 30 10.17 -8.53 -0.38
N ALA A 31 10.61 -8.59 0.87
CA ALA A 31 10.51 -7.47 1.81
C ALA A 31 11.43 -6.32 1.40
N ALA A 32 12.67 -6.59 1.02
CA ALA A 32 13.63 -5.58 0.56
C ALA A 32 13.17 -4.86 -0.72
N VAL A 33 12.61 -5.59 -1.69
CA VAL A 33 12.06 -5.00 -2.92
C VAL A 33 10.85 -4.12 -2.64
N ARG A 34 9.98 -4.50 -1.69
CA ARG A 34 8.85 -3.66 -1.27
C ARG A 34 9.33 -2.40 -0.55
N ALA A 35 10.33 -2.51 0.32
CA ALA A 35 10.91 -1.37 1.03
C ALA A 35 11.58 -0.38 0.05
N ALA A 36 12.35 -0.88 -0.92
CA ALA A 36 12.95 -0.07 -1.97
C ALA A 36 11.88 0.69 -2.79
N ARG A 37 10.82 0.00 -3.22
CA ARG A 37 9.70 0.64 -3.94
C ARG A 37 8.96 1.67 -3.10
N ALA A 38 8.81 1.45 -1.81
CA ALA A 38 8.18 2.42 -0.91
C ALA A 38 9.03 3.69 -0.79
N LEU A 39 10.35 3.54 -0.65
CA LEU A 39 11.30 4.65 -0.58
C LEU A 39 11.31 5.47 -1.89
N ASP A 40 11.32 4.79 -3.04
CA ASP A 40 11.26 5.44 -4.35
C ASP A 40 9.93 6.18 -4.56
N SER A 41 8.82 5.61 -4.09
CA SER A 41 7.51 6.25 -4.15
C SER A 41 7.45 7.50 -3.28
N GLU A 42 8.00 7.45 -2.08
CA GLU A 42 8.04 8.59 -1.15
C GLU A 42 8.90 9.72 -1.70
N ASN A 43 10.12 9.41 -2.15
CA ASN A 43 11.02 10.38 -2.76
C ASN A 43 10.41 11.03 -4.02
N ASN A 44 9.73 10.25 -4.86
CA ASN A 44 9.06 10.78 -6.04
C ASN A 44 7.76 11.55 -5.73
N SER A 45 7.16 11.34 -4.56
CA SER A 45 5.96 12.07 -4.12
C SER A 45 6.25 13.50 -3.65
N ALA A 46 7.48 13.72 -3.18
CA ALA A 46 8.00 15.01 -2.73
C ALA A 46 8.45 15.92 -3.90
N LEU A 47 8.75 15.34 -5.07
CA LEU A 47 9.15 16.11 -6.26
C LEU A 47 8.02 16.99 -6.77
N THR A 48 8.40 18.21 -7.15
CA THR A 48 7.53 19.15 -7.86
C THR A 48 7.28 18.68 -9.30
N ASN A 49 6.21 19.16 -9.94
CA ASN A 49 5.89 18.77 -11.32
C ASN A 49 7.00 19.18 -12.32
N SER A 50 7.68 20.30 -12.10
CA SER A 50 8.82 20.73 -12.91
C SER A 50 9.98 19.74 -12.85
N GLU A 51 10.35 19.29 -11.66
CA GLU A 51 11.41 18.29 -11.47
C GLU A 51 11.02 16.93 -12.07
N ARG A 52 9.74 16.54 -11.97
CA ARG A 52 9.23 15.30 -12.57
C ARG A 52 9.34 15.34 -14.09
N ILE A 53 8.98 16.47 -14.72
CA ILE A 53 9.13 16.66 -16.17
C ILE A 53 10.60 16.57 -16.59
N ALA A 54 11.50 17.24 -15.86
CA ALA A 54 12.95 17.19 -16.15
C ALA A 54 13.53 15.76 -16.07
N ARG A 55 12.93 14.89 -15.25
CA ARG A 55 13.33 13.48 -15.07
C ARG A 55 12.57 12.50 -15.97
N GLY A 56 11.64 12.96 -16.82
CA GLY A 56 10.79 12.08 -17.63
C GLY A 56 9.78 11.24 -16.82
N LEU A 57 9.50 11.65 -15.58
CA LEU A 57 8.52 11.00 -14.70
C LEU A 57 7.11 11.54 -15.01
N PRO A 58 6.05 10.72 -14.84
CA PRO A 58 4.68 11.16 -15.03
C PRO A 58 4.34 12.31 -14.06
N VAL A 59 3.51 13.27 -14.47
CA VAL A 59 3.07 14.37 -13.60
C VAL A 59 2.18 13.91 -12.46
N LYS A 60 2.20 14.64 -11.34
CA LYS A 60 1.37 14.35 -10.17
C LYS A 60 -0.10 14.62 -10.51
N GLN A 61 -0.98 13.70 -10.10
CA GLN A 61 -2.42 13.90 -10.29
C GLN A 61 -2.93 15.07 -9.42
N PRO A 62 -3.85 15.88 -9.93
CA PRO A 62 -4.46 16.95 -9.15
C PRO A 62 -5.23 16.37 -7.97
N THR A 63 -5.00 16.90 -6.76
CA THR A 63 -5.78 16.53 -5.59
C THR A 63 -7.12 17.24 -5.63
N ARG A 64 -8.20 16.46 -5.65
CA ARG A 64 -9.56 17.02 -5.68
C ARG A 64 -9.94 17.46 -4.27
N PHE A 65 -9.93 18.77 -4.01
CA PHE A 65 -10.30 19.32 -2.70
C PHE A 65 -11.80 19.18 -2.40
N TYR A 66 -12.63 19.19 -3.44
CA TYR A 66 -14.08 19.04 -3.32
C TYR A 66 -14.52 17.66 -3.81
N ASP A 67 -15.21 16.96 -2.94
CA ASP A 67 -15.87 15.71 -3.26
C ASP A 67 -17.22 16.04 -3.92
N ALA A 68 -17.32 15.80 -5.24
CA ALA A 68 -18.54 16.06 -6.00
C ALA A 68 -19.71 15.15 -5.58
N SER A 69 -19.45 14.06 -4.84
CA SER A 69 -20.50 13.22 -4.27
C SER A 69 -21.09 13.79 -2.97
N ARG A 70 -20.38 14.73 -2.32
CA ARG A 70 -20.86 15.41 -1.12
C ARG A 70 -21.61 16.66 -1.52
N THR A 71 -22.90 16.50 -1.81
CA THR A 71 -23.83 17.64 -1.75
C THR A 71 -23.85 18.14 -0.30
N ARG A 72 -23.23 19.30 -0.05
CA ARG A 72 -23.39 20.02 1.22
C ARG A 72 -24.89 20.27 1.37
N VAL A 73 -25.55 19.51 2.24
CA VAL A 73 -26.94 19.76 2.60
C VAL A 73 -26.93 21.11 3.31
N LEU A 74 -27.15 22.17 2.55
CA LEU A 74 -27.46 23.48 3.09
C LEU A 74 -28.78 23.27 3.85
N ASN A 75 -28.66 23.12 5.17
CA ASN A 75 -29.81 23.09 6.07
C ASN A 75 -30.71 24.28 5.69
N SER A 76 -31.87 23.98 5.13
CA SER A 76 -32.94 24.91 4.76
C SER A 76 -33.55 25.62 5.98
N ARG A 77 -32.89 25.63 7.13
CA ARG A 77 -33.31 26.33 8.35
C ARG A 77 -33.38 27.85 8.17
N ALA A 78 -32.78 28.41 7.12
CA ALA A 78 -32.90 29.82 6.79
C ALA A 78 -34.28 30.22 6.23
N SER A 79 -35.07 29.28 5.68
CA SER A 79 -36.43 29.60 5.17
C SER A 79 -37.55 29.40 6.20
N ALA A 80 -37.27 28.79 7.35
CA ALA A 80 -38.26 28.57 8.40
C ALA A 80 -38.42 29.76 9.38
N LEU A 81 -37.42 30.65 9.48
CA LEU A 81 -37.45 31.79 10.40
C LEU A 81 -38.30 32.96 9.88
N ARG A 82 -38.41 33.14 8.54
CA ARG A 82 -39.20 34.23 7.95
C ARG A 82 -40.71 34.07 8.07
N LYS A 83 -41.23 32.89 8.42
CA LYS A 83 -42.69 32.66 8.53
C LYS A 83 -43.25 32.97 9.93
N ARG A 84 -42.41 33.38 10.89
CA ARG A 84 -42.83 33.64 12.27
C ARG A 84 -42.89 35.12 12.65
N GLU A 85 -42.57 36.03 11.74
CA GLU A 85 -42.69 37.48 11.96
C GLU A 85 -44.02 38.07 11.45
N ASP A 86 -44.86 37.26 10.78
CA ASP A 86 -46.13 37.70 10.18
C ASP A 86 -47.40 37.19 10.93
N ILE A 87 -47.38 37.07 12.26
CA ILE A 87 -48.59 36.78 13.07
C ILE A 87 -48.76 37.83 14.17
#